data_AF-A0A3D1V804-F1
#
_entry.id   AF-A0A3D1V804-F1
#
_cell.length_a   1.000
_cell.length_b   1.000
_cell.length_c   1.000
_cell.angle_alpha   90.00
_cell.angle_beta   90.00
_cell.angle_gamma   90.00
#
_symmetry.space_group_name_H-M   'P 1'
#
loop_
_entity.id
_entity.type
_entity.pdbx_description
1 polymer ?
#
loop_
_entity_poly.entity_id
_entity_poly.type
_entity_poly.pdbx_seq_one_letter_code
_entity_poly.pdbx_strand_id
1 'polypeptide(L)' 'ADPSHATGKWYLVPAMTLASIAAGADGLMIEVHPNPDHARSDGAQSLTFENFAKLMPQADAVARA' A
#
# COMPACT_ATOMS: atom_id res chain seq x y z
N ALA A 1 6.91 5.83 5.14
CA ALA A 1 5.52 5.82 5.63
C ALA A 1 4.96 4.41 5.60
N ASP A 2 4.02 4.10 6.50
CA ASP A 2 3.34 2.80 6.58
C ASP A 2 1.83 2.99 6.34
N PRO A 3 1.38 3.03 5.08
CA PRO A 3 -0.02 3.23 4.73
C PRO A 3 -0.93 2.06 5.13
N SER A 4 -0.40 0.85 5.29
CA SER A 4 -1.16 -0.32 5.74
C SER A 4 -1.68 -0.09 7.16
N HIS A 5 -0.77 0.05 8.13
CA HIS A 5 -1.14 0.26 9.53
C HIS A 5 -1.81 1.60 9.78
N ALA A 6 -1.43 2.65 9.05
CA ALA A 6 -2.03 3.98 9.22
C ALA A 6 -3.53 4.00 8.86
N THR A 7 -3.96 3.17 7.90
CA THR A 7 -5.35 3.15 7.44
C THR A 7 -6.15 1.97 7.97
N GLY A 8 -5.50 0.84 8.27
CA GLY A 8 -6.13 -0.40 8.70
C GLY A 8 -7.06 -1.03 7.65
N LYS A 9 -7.07 -0.50 6.41
CA LYS A 9 -8.03 -0.87 5.37
C LYS A 9 -7.36 -0.88 4.01
N TRP A 10 -7.26 -2.07 3.41
CA TRP A 10 -6.52 -2.29 2.17
C TRP A 10 -6.92 -1.33 1.04
N TYR A 11 -8.21 -0.95 0.94
CA TYR A 11 -8.70 -0.08 -0.12
C TYR A 11 -8.28 1.40 0.04
N LEU A 12 -7.81 1.80 1.23
CA LEU A 12 -7.24 3.13 1.48
C LEU A 12 -5.72 3.16 1.26
N VAL A 13 -5.04 2.01 1.27
CA VAL A 13 -3.58 1.90 1.13
C VAL A 13 -3.08 2.56 -0.16
N PRO A 14 -3.70 2.37 -1.35
CA PRO A 14 -3.24 3.04 -2.57
C PRO A 14 -3.23 4.56 -2.46
N ALA A 15 -4.34 5.16 -2.01
CA ALA A 15 -4.45 6.62 -1.90
C ALA A 15 -3.44 7.18 -0.88
N MET A 16 -3.32 6.54 0.29
CA MET A 16 -2.36 6.95 1.31
C MET A 16 -0.90 6.78 0.85
N THR A 17 -0.62 5.75 0.04
CA THR A 17 0.70 5.53 -0.56
C THR A 17 1.09 6.70 -1.47
N LEU A 18 0.22 7.06 -2.42
CA LEU A 18 0.50 8.16 -3.36
C LEU A 18 0.64 9.49 -2.63
N ALA A 19 -0.23 9.76 -1.64
CA ALA A 19 -0.13 10.94 -0.80
C ALA A 19 1.20 11.00 -0.01
N SER A 20 1.67 9.86 0.50
CA SER A 20 2.93 9.77 1.23
C SER A 20 4.13 10.10 0.34
N ILE A 21 4.15 9.58 -0.90
CA ILE A 21 5.20 9.90 -1.89
C ILE A 21 5.16 11.39 -2.21
N ALA A 22 3.99 11.94 -2.54
CA ALA A 22 3.84 13.36 -2.87
C ALA A 22 4.23 14.29 -1.70
N ALA A 23 4.05 13.84 -0.46
CA ALA A 23 4.49 14.56 0.74
C ALA A 23 6.01 14.47 1.01
N GLY A 24 6.75 13.70 0.21
CA GLY A 24 8.20 13.57 0.32
C GLY A 24 8.68 12.39 1.18
N ALA A 25 7.88 11.33 1.33
CA ALA A 25 8.36 10.13 2.02
C ALA A 25 9.49 9.45 1.25
N ASP A 26 10.63 9.20 1.92
CA ASP A 26 11.80 8.51 1.32
C ASP A 26 11.55 7.03 1.04
N GLY A 27 10.56 6.43 1.70
CA GLY A 27 10.28 5.01 1.60
C GLY A 27 8.89 4.64 2.10
N LEU A 28 8.45 3.45 1.72
CA LEU A 28 7.13 2.90 2.01
C LEU A 28 7.26 1.50 2.61
N MET A 29 6.41 1.19 3.58
CA MET A 29 6.21 -0.17 4.11
C MET A 29 4.76 -0.56 3.86
N ILE A 30 4.54 -1.56 3.01
CA ILE A 30 3.21 -2.00 2.57
C ILE A 30 3.10 -3.49 2.82
N GLU A 31 2.05 -3.90 3.54
CA GLU A 31 1.77 -5.30 3.77
C GLU A 31 1.05 -5.93 2.58
N VAL A 32 1.49 -7.13 2.21
CA VAL A 32 0.99 -7.87 1.06
C VAL A 32 0.82 -9.34 1.44
N HIS A 33 -0.32 -9.92 1.09
CA HIS A 33 -0.62 -11.33 1.32
C HIS A 33 -1.35 -11.94 0.10
N PRO A 34 -1.04 -13.18 -0.32
CA PRO A 34 -1.70 -13.80 -1.47
C PRO A 34 -3.21 -14.04 -1.24
N ASN A 35 -3.63 -14.20 0.02
CA ASN A 35 -5.03 -14.40 0.41
C ASN A 35 -5.33 -13.69 1.74
N PRO A 36 -5.58 -12.38 1.75
CA PRO A 36 -5.70 -11.59 2.98
C PRO A 36 -6.78 -12.10 3.95
N ASP A 37 -7.86 -12.68 3.44
CA ASP A 37 -8.96 -13.25 4.26
C ASP A 37 -8.50 -14.42 5.15
N HIS A 38 -7.37 -15.05 4.82
CA HIS A 38 -6.77 -16.14 5.58
C HIS A 38 -5.43 -15.76 6.24
N ALA A 39 -5.06 -14.48 6.24
CA ALA A 39 -3.86 -14.04 6.94
C ALA A 39 -4.01 -14.23 8.45
N ARG A 40 -2.94 -14.68 9.12
CA ARG A 40 -2.93 -14.87 10.58
C ARG A 40 -2.89 -13.57 11.37
N SER A 41 -2.48 -12.49 10.71
CA SER A 41 -2.44 -11.12 11.22
C SER A 41 -2.77 -10.19 10.06
N ASP A 42 -3.42 -9.07 10.36
CA ASP A 42 -3.47 -7.89 9.49
C ASP A 42 -3.99 -8.10 8.05
N GLY A 43 -4.87 -9.09 7.87
CA GLY A 43 -5.52 -9.36 6.59
C GLY A 43 -6.32 -8.17 6.05
N ALA A 44 -7.02 -7.43 6.91
CA ALA A 44 -7.87 -6.31 6.49
C ALA A 44 -7.10 -5.15 5.83
N GLN A 45 -5.81 -5.00 6.13
CA GLN A 45 -4.94 -3.93 5.61
C GLN A 45 -3.91 -4.43 4.58
N SER A 46 -3.78 -5.74 4.42
CA SER A 46 -2.88 -6.36 3.45
C SER A 46 -3.45 -6.29 2.03
N LEU A 47 -2.62 -5.86 1.07
CA LEU A 47 -2.97 -5.94 -0.34
C LEU A 47 -2.85 -7.37 -0.88
N THR A 48 -3.62 -7.69 -1.91
CA THR A 48 -3.35 -8.87 -2.75
C THR A 48 -2.17 -8.58 -3.68
N PHE A 49 -1.56 -9.63 -4.25
CA PHE A 49 -0.51 -9.47 -5.27
C PHE A 49 -0.99 -8.64 -6.47
N GLU A 50 -2.23 -8.85 -6.90
CA GLU A 50 -2.83 -8.09 -8.00
C GLU A 50 -2.96 -6.60 -7.66
N ASN A 51 -3.47 -6.27 -6.46
CA ASN A 51 -3.60 -4.88 -6.03
C ASN A 51 -2.24 -4.20 -5.88
N PHE A 52 -1.25 -4.92 -5.34
CA PHE A 52 0.11 -4.41 -5.23
C PHE A 52 0.73 -4.15 -6.61
N ALA A 53 0.60 -5.08 -7.55
CA ALA A 53 1.10 -4.91 -8.91
C ALA A 53 0.46 -3.71 -9.65
N LYS A 54 -0.81 -3.40 -9.36
CA LYS A 54 -1.49 -2.21 -9.89
C LYS A 54 -1.04 -0.90 -9.25
N LEU A 55 -0.63 -0.93 -7.98
CA LEU A 55 -0.19 0.25 -7.22
C LEU A 55 1.21 0.71 -7.63
N MET A 56 2.15 -0.21 -7.81
CA MET A 56 3.56 0.12 -8.09
C MET A 56 3.80 1.06 -9.29
N PRO A 57 3.16 0.91 -10.46
CA PRO A 57 3.37 1.86 -11.56
C PRO A 57 2.81 3.27 -11.25
N GLN A 58 1.76 3.38 -10.45
CA GLN A 58 1.23 4.68 -10.00
C GLN A 58 2.19 5.33 -9.00
N ALA A 59 2.75 4.55 -8.08
CA ALA A 59 3.75 5.00 -7.13
C ALA A 59 5.02 5.51 -7.84
N ASP A 60 5.54 4.77 -8.82
CA ASP A 60 6.70 5.18 -9.62
C ASP A 60 6.44 6.48 -10.41
N ALA A 61 5.23 6.64 -10.95
CA ALA A 61 4.85 7.86 -11.66
C ALA A 61 4.85 9.09 -10.74
N VAL A 62 4.34 8.98 -9.51
CA VAL A 62 4.34 10.09 -8.54
C VAL A 62 5.74 10.37 -8.02
N ALA A 63 6.56 9.34 -7.80
CA ALA A 63 7.92 9.50 -7.29
C ALA A 63 8.88 10.21 -8.27
N ARG A 64 8.54 10.23 -9.56
CA ARG A 64 9.35 10.84 -10.63
C ARG A 64 8.79 12.17 -11.15
N ALA A 65 7.64 12.61 -10.63
CA ALA A 65 7.00 13.87 -11.01
C ALA A 65 7.71 15.07 -10.36
#